data_AF-A0A439QBW3-F1
#
_entry.id   AF-A0A439QBW3-F1
#
_cell.length_a   1.000
_cell.length_b   1.000
_cell.length_c   1.000
_cell.angle_alpha   90.00
_cell.angle_beta   90.00
_cell.angle_gamma   90.00
#
_symmetry.space_group_name_H-M   'P 1'
#
loop_
_entity.id
_entity.type
_entity.pdbx_description
1 polymer ?
#
loop_
_entity_poly.entity_id
_entity_poly.type
_entity_poly.pdbx_seq_one_letter_code
_entity_poly.pdbx_strand_id
1 'polypeptide(L)'
;MNGFMTRPGDKPGWVAHVAPSTYPGGPISFSQDARPEDRQPDRELLRLGRQLDKAWTKEKALESAGGFADGDAWEAAYEYTRTIVAQIEALPAKTMRGLQVKAQAIHWCHCGEQRDFNEHQTTDVRLVQQIFQTLLSGAQA
;
A
#
# COMPACT_ATOMS: atom_id res chain seq x y z
N MET A 1 17.17 -29.24 -9.72
CA MET A 1 17.41 -29.48 -8.28
C MET A 1 16.10 -29.26 -7.55
N ASN A 2 15.66 -30.23 -6.75
CA ASN A 2 14.44 -30.10 -5.95
C ASN A 2 14.65 -28.97 -4.92
N GLY A 3 13.72 -28.01 -4.85
CA GLY A 3 13.82 -26.79 -4.03
C GLY A 3 13.90 -26.98 -2.50
N PHE A 4 14.16 -28.21 -2.04
CA PHE A 4 14.34 -28.57 -0.63
C PHE A 4 15.79 -28.40 -0.14
N MET A 5 16.79 -28.45 -1.04
CA MET A 5 18.19 -28.32 -0.63
C MET A 5 18.60 -26.85 -0.61
N THR A 6 18.72 -26.29 0.60
CA THR A 6 19.33 -24.98 0.86
C THR A 6 20.84 -25.17 0.99
N ARG A 7 21.66 -24.29 0.40
CA ARG A 7 23.12 -24.41 0.51
C ARG A 7 23.56 -24.20 1.97
N PRO A 8 24.65 -24.83 2.42
CA PRO A 8 25.20 -24.56 3.74
C PRO A 8 25.47 -23.04 3.92
N GLY A 9 24.81 -22.43 4.90
CA GLY A 9 24.91 -20.99 5.21
C GLY A 9 23.75 -20.13 4.71
N ASP A 10 22.89 -20.63 3.82
CA ASP A 10 21.72 -19.89 3.34
C ASP A 10 20.50 -20.10 4.27
N LYS A 11 19.63 -19.09 4.36
CA LYS A 11 18.34 -19.24 5.05
C LYS A 11 17.35 -19.99 4.14
N PRO A 12 16.71 -21.06 4.62
CA PRO A 12 15.72 -21.79 3.84
C PRO A 12 14.53 -20.89 3.51
N GLY A 13 14.14 -20.86 2.24
CA GLY A 13 12.93 -20.19 1.76
C GLY A 13 11.68 -21.04 1.98
N TRP A 14 11.58 -21.74 3.11
CA TRP A 14 10.44 -22.56 3.51
C TRP A 14 10.25 -22.44 5.02
N VAL A 15 8.99 -22.43 5.47
CA VAL A 15 8.63 -22.45 6.88
C VAL A 15 7.95 -23.78 7.16
N ALA A 16 8.51 -24.57 8.07
CA ALA A 16 7.86 -25.79 8.53
C ALA A 16 6.80 -25.43 9.58
N HIS A 17 5.53 -25.55 9.22
CA HIS A 17 4.44 -25.51 10.19
C HIS A 17 4.24 -26.93 10.76
N VAL A 18 4.67 -27.15 12.00
CA VAL A 18 4.39 -28.39 12.72
C VAL A 18 3.04 -28.22 13.43
N ALA A 19 1.95 -28.38 12.68
CA ALA A 19 0.63 -28.56 13.28
C ALA A 19 0.34 -30.07 13.41
N PRO A 20 -0.36 -30.52 14.46
CA PRO A 20 -0.87 -31.88 14.50
C PRO A 20 -1.83 -32.07 13.31
N SER A 21 -1.43 -32.92 12.37
CA SER A 21 -2.23 -33.27 11.21
C SER A 21 -3.53 -33.92 11.69
N THR A 22 -4.67 -33.44 11.19
CA THR A 22 -5.98 -34.08 11.42
C THR A 22 -6.20 -35.30 10.52
N TYR A 23 -5.24 -35.63 9.65
CA TYR A 23 -5.32 -36.77 8.74
C TYR A 23 -4.89 -38.07 9.44
N PRO A 24 -5.74 -39.12 9.49
CA PRO A 24 -5.37 -40.39 10.11
C PRO A 24 -4.24 -41.06 9.31
N GLY A 25 -3.07 -41.21 9.92
CA GLY A 25 -1.91 -41.90 9.33
C GLY A 25 -1.16 -41.13 8.22
N GLY A 26 -1.46 -39.86 7.99
CA GLY A 26 -0.80 -39.05 6.95
C GLY A 26 0.52 -38.41 7.44
N PRO A 27 1.57 -38.33 6.60
CA PRO A 27 2.80 -37.64 6.94
C PRO A 27 2.55 -36.14 7.17
N ILE A 28 3.46 -35.52 7.93
CA ILE A 28 3.56 -34.08 8.16
C ILE A 28 3.33 -33.33 6.83
N SER A 29 2.34 -32.43 6.79
CA SER A 29 2.09 -31.60 5.61
C SER A 29 3.10 -30.47 5.55
N PHE A 30 3.95 -30.47 4.54
CA PHE A 30 4.85 -29.37 4.24
C PHE A 30 4.12 -28.37 3.35
N SER A 31 3.78 -27.20 3.89
CA SER A 31 3.40 -26.06 3.05
C SER A 31 4.68 -25.49 2.41
N GLN A 32 4.79 -25.55 1.09
CA GLN A 32 5.84 -24.87 0.32
C GLN A 32 5.59 -23.36 0.16
N ASP A 33 4.64 -22.79 0.90
CA ASP A 33 4.32 -21.37 0.83
C ASP A 33 5.07 -20.55 1.90
N ALA A 34 6.39 -20.66 1.90
CA ALA A 34 7.16 -19.42 2.06
C ALA A 34 7.41 -18.90 0.64
N ARG A 35 6.32 -18.51 -0.03
CA ARG A 35 6.49 -17.81 -1.29
C ARG A 35 7.21 -16.52 -0.98
N PRO A 36 7.78 -15.86 -1.98
CA PRO A 36 8.44 -14.58 -1.81
C PRO A 36 7.40 -13.48 -1.51
N GLU A 37 6.61 -13.59 -0.44
CA GLU A 37 5.75 -12.52 0.06
C GLU A 37 6.60 -11.32 0.54
N ASP A 38 7.90 -11.54 0.75
CA ASP A 38 8.97 -10.52 0.83
C ASP A 38 9.33 -9.88 -0.53
N ARG A 39 8.79 -10.39 -1.64
CA ARG A 39 8.94 -9.87 -3.02
C ARG A 39 7.61 -9.46 -3.64
N GLN A 40 6.56 -9.12 -2.88
CA GLN A 40 5.48 -8.36 -3.49
C GLN A 40 5.91 -6.89 -3.52
N PRO A 41 6.43 -6.36 -4.65
CA PRO A 41 6.75 -4.94 -4.75
C PRO A 41 5.51 -4.13 -4.38
N ASP A 42 5.72 -3.04 -3.65
CA ASP A 42 4.68 -2.14 -3.17
C ASP A 42 3.68 -2.76 -2.18
N ARG A 43 3.96 -3.90 -1.54
CA ARG A 43 3.07 -4.50 -0.50
C ARG A 43 2.56 -3.48 0.51
N GLU A 44 3.48 -2.65 1.01
CA GLU A 44 3.16 -1.62 1.98
C GLU A 44 2.32 -0.50 1.38
N LEU A 45 2.63 -0.07 0.15
CA LEU A 45 1.83 0.92 -0.56
C LEU A 45 0.39 0.41 -0.79
N LEU A 46 0.23 -0.85 -1.18
CA LEU A 46 -1.08 -1.48 -1.36
C LEU A 46 -1.85 -1.62 -0.04
N ARG A 47 -1.14 -1.85 1.08
CA ARG A 47 -1.72 -1.84 2.42
C ARG A 47 -2.24 -0.45 2.77
N LEU A 48 -1.44 0.58 2.54
CA LEU A 48 -1.81 1.98 2.77
C LEU A 48 -2.96 2.43 1.87
N GLY A 49 -3.01 2.02 0.60
CA GLY A 49 -4.14 2.31 -0.29
C GLY A 49 -5.48 1.82 0.27
N ARG A 50 -5.52 0.59 0.81
CA ARG A 50 -6.73 0.08 1.50
C ARG A 50 -7.08 0.84 2.78
N GLN A 51 -6.08 1.42 3.46
CA GLN A 51 -6.33 2.26 4.64
C GLN A 51 -6.86 3.62 4.22
N LEU A 52 -6.32 4.21 3.16
CA LEU A 52 -6.78 5.45 2.56
C LEU A 52 -8.26 5.33 2.15
N ASP A 53 -8.64 4.27 1.44
CA ASP A 53 -10.05 3.99 1.08
C ASP A 53 -11.00 4.06 2.29
N LYS A 54 -10.62 3.36 3.37
CA LYS A 54 -11.44 3.27 4.58
C LYS A 54 -11.50 4.61 5.34
N ALA A 55 -10.36 5.27 5.48
CA ALA A 55 -10.25 6.56 6.15
C ALA A 55 -11.08 7.63 5.42
N TRP A 56 -10.93 7.68 4.10
CA TRP A 56 -11.65 8.64 3.28
C TRP A 56 -13.15 8.37 3.23
N THR A 57 -13.58 7.11 3.18
CA THR A 57 -15.01 6.76 3.30
C THR A 57 -15.60 7.28 4.62
N LYS A 58 -14.84 7.18 5.73
CA LYS A 58 -15.27 7.71 7.03
C LYS A 58 -15.35 9.24 7.02
N GLU A 59 -14.35 9.91 6.46
CA GLU A 59 -14.34 11.37 6.31
C GLU A 59 -15.55 11.87 5.51
N LYS A 60 -15.88 11.22 4.38
CA LYS A 60 -17.06 11.53 3.57
C LYS A 60 -18.39 11.26 4.27
N ALA A 61 -18.46 10.23 5.11
CA ALA A 61 -19.63 9.96 5.93
C ALA A 61 -19.85 11.06 6.98
N LEU A 62 -18.78 11.53 7.62
CA LEU A 62 -18.84 12.65 8.57
C LEU A 62 -19.24 13.95 7.86
N GLU A 63 -18.66 14.26 6.71
CA GLU A 63 -19.03 15.42 5.88
C GLU A 63 -20.54 15.42 5.56
N SER A 64 -21.06 14.28 5.10
CA SER A 64 -22.48 14.12 4.74
C SER A 64 -23.44 14.22 5.93
N ALA A 65 -22.97 13.89 7.14
CA ALA A 65 -23.75 13.99 8.37
C ALA A 65 -23.80 15.43 8.95
N GLY A 66 -23.24 16.42 8.24
CA GLY A 66 -23.07 17.77 8.77
C GLY A 66 -21.90 17.88 9.74
N GLY A 67 -20.91 16.99 9.63
CA GLY A 67 -19.77 16.86 10.54
C GLY A 67 -18.90 18.10 10.69
N PHE A 68 -19.07 19.13 9.86
CA PHE A 68 -18.51 20.46 10.13
C PHE A 68 -19.03 21.09 11.43
N ALA A 69 -20.19 20.65 11.94
CA ALA A 69 -20.74 21.07 13.22
C ALA A 69 -20.08 20.38 14.43
N ASP A 70 -19.54 19.16 14.23
CA ASP A 70 -18.75 18.40 15.21
C ASP A 70 -17.28 18.40 14.76
N GLY A 71 -16.68 19.60 14.80
CA GLY A 71 -15.38 19.89 14.19
C GLY A 71 -14.26 18.96 14.66
N ASP A 72 -14.30 18.50 15.91
CA ASP A 72 -13.28 17.62 16.49
C ASP A 72 -13.25 16.24 15.82
N ALA A 73 -14.43 15.67 15.53
CA ALA A 73 -14.52 14.34 14.91
C ALA A 73 -14.09 14.37 13.44
N TRP A 74 -14.44 15.44 12.72
CA TRP A 74 -14.03 15.62 11.33
C TRP A 74 -12.52 15.90 11.23
N GLU A 75 -11.98 16.79 12.04
CA GLU A 75 -10.56 17.13 12.06
C GLU A 75 -9.69 15.90 12.37
N ALA A 76 -10.10 15.08 13.35
CA ALA A 76 -9.40 13.84 13.67
C ALA A 76 -9.42 12.82 12.51
N ALA A 77 -10.51 12.74 11.76
CA ALA A 77 -10.59 11.90 10.57
C ALA A 77 -9.70 12.43 9.44
N TYR A 78 -9.73 13.74 9.19
CA TYR A 78 -8.91 14.41 8.19
C TYR A 78 -7.41 14.22 8.48
N GLU A 79 -6.95 14.48 9.71
CA GLU A 79 -5.54 14.32 10.10
C GLU A 79 -5.07 12.85 10.01
N TYR A 80 -5.96 11.90 10.29
CA TYR A 80 -5.67 10.48 10.06
C TYR A 80 -5.48 10.17 8.57
N THR A 81 -6.38 10.63 7.71
CA THR A 81 -6.26 10.43 6.26
C THR A 81 -4.99 11.10 5.72
N ARG A 82 -4.70 12.33 6.15
CA ARG A 82 -3.48 13.08 5.83
C ARG A 82 -2.22 12.31 6.20
N THR A 83 -2.19 11.70 7.39
CA THR A 83 -1.06 10.88 7.85
C THR A 83 -0.83 9.68 6.95
N ILE A 84 -1.89 9.02 6.47
CA ILE A 84 -1.79 7.90 5.52
C ILE A 84 -1.21 8.39 4.18
N VAL A 85 -1.68 9.53 3.67
CA VAL A 85 -1.18 10.11 2.42
C VAL A 85 0.30 10.48 2.51
N ALA A 86 0.75 11.05 3.63
CA ALA A 86 2.17 11.30 3.87
C ALA A 86 3.03 10.01 3.82
N GLN A 87 2.51 8.90 4.34
CA GLN A 87 3.19 7.59 4.24
C GLN A 87 3.21 7.05 2.80
N ILE A 88 2.14 7.23 2.04
CA ILE A 88 2.08 6.87 0.60
C ILE A 88 3.09 7.70 -0.20
N GLU A 89 3.23 8.99 0.12
CA GLU A 89 4.19 9.90 -0.51
C GLU A 89 5.64 9.45 -0.29
N ALA A 90 5.97 8.99 0.92
CA ALA A 90 7.32 8.57 1.30
C ALA A 90 7.80 7.27 0.63
N LEU A 91 6.88 6.43 0.15
CA LEU A 91 7.21 5.13 -0.42
C LEU A 91 7.30 5.18 -1.96
N PRO A 92 8.34 4.61 -2.59
CA PRO A 92 8.39 4.51 -4.04
C PRO A 92 7.36 3.48 -4.53
N ALA A 93 6.77 3.74 -5.71
CA ALA A 93 5.96 2.76 -6.42
C ALA A 93 6.83 2.05 -7.47
N LYS A 94 6.80 0.72 -7.47
CA LYS A 94 7.54 -0.16 -8.39
C LYS A 94 6.61 -0.93 -9.34
N THR A 95 5.29 -0.80 -9.14
CA THR A 95 4.25 -1.47 -9.92
C THR A 95 3.17 -0.48 -10.33
N MET A 96 2.36 -0.89 -11.30
CA MET A 96 1.22 -0.11 -11.75
C MET A 96 0.12 0.01 -10.70
N ARG A 97 -0.08 -1.05 -9.91
CA ARG A 97 -0.97 -1.00 -8.75
C ARG A 97 -0.45 -0.02 -7.69
N GLY A 98 0.88 0.09 -7.57
CA GLY A 98 1.48 1.09 -6.69
C GLY A 98 1.25 2.52 -7.17
N LEU A 99 1.40 2.78 -8.47
CA LEU A 99 1.08 4.09 -9.05
C LEU A 99 -0.41 4.45 -8.90
N GLN A 100 -1.31 3.48 -9.02
CA GLN A 100 -2.74 3.68 -8.76
C GLN A 100 -3.01 4.19 -7.34
N VAL A 101 -2.31 3.65 -6.33
CA VAL A 101 -2.44 4.14 -4.94
C VAL A 101 -1.96 5.59 -4.81
N LYS A 102 -0.86 5.97 -5.48
CA LYS A 102 -0.40 7.37 -5.48
C LYS A 102 -1.39 8.31 -6.19
N ALA A 103 -1.96 7.87 -7.32
CA ALA A 103 -3.00 8.62 -8.03
C ALA A 103 -4.25 8.82 -7.17
N GLN A 104 -4.63 7.80 -6.40
CA GLN A 104 -5.73 7.90 -5.45
C GLN A 104 -5.43 8.91 -4.32
N ALA A 105 -4.20 8.94 -3.80
CA ALA A 105 -3.80 9.93 -2.81
C ALA A 105 -3.87 11.37 -3.37
N ILE A 106 -3.48 11.59 -4.63
CA ILE A 106 -3.67 12.88 -5.33
C ILE A 106 -5.15 13.24 -5.43
N HIS A 107 -6.00 12.27 -5.79
CA HIS A 107 -7.44 12.49 -5.92
C HIS A 107 -8.07 12.93 -4.60
N TRP A 108 -7.65 12.34 -3.47
CA TRP A 108 -8.04 12.79 -2.13
C TRP A 108 -7.60 14.24 -1.87
N CYS A 109 -6.34 14.60 -2.18
CA CYS A 109 -5.81 15.95 -1.94
C CYS A 109 -6.60 17.09 -2.62
N HIS A 110 -7.35 16.80 -3.69
CA HIS A 110 -8.11 17.80 -4.44
C HIS A 110 -9.62 17.58 -4.46
N CYS A 111 -10.12 16.58 -3.75
CA CYS A 111 -11.53 16.20 -3.85
C CYS A 111 -12.01 16.00 -5.31
N GLY A 112 -11.11 15.70 -6.26
CA GLY A 112 -11.42 15.55 -7.68
C GLY A 112 -11.41 16.82 -8.54
N GLU A 113 -11.03 17.97 -8.01
CA GLU A 113 -10.92 19.20 -8.80
C GLU A 113 -9.71 19.19 -9.75
N GLN A 114 -9.85 19.86 -10.91
CA GLN A 114 -8.73 20.06 -11.84
C GLN A 114 -7.72 21.04 -11.22
N ARG A 115 -6.43 20.72 -11.35
CA ARG A 115 -5.36 21.54 -10.80
C ARG A 115 -4.30 21.88 -11.84
N ASP A 116 -3.75 23.08 -11.71
CA ASP A 116 -2.48 23.44 -12.33
C ASP A 116 -1.32 22.92 -11.47
N PHE A 117 -0.54 21.97 -12.00
CA PHE A 117 0.63 21.42 -11.33
C PHE A 117 1.87 22.33 -11.40
N ASN A 118 1.76 23.52 -11.99
CA ASN A 118 2.83 24.52 -12.07
C ASN A 118 2.94 25.43 -10.83
N GLU A 119 2.08 25.25 -9.83
CA GLU A 119 2.06 26.05 -8.61
C GLU A 119 3.01 25.51 -7.51
N HIS A 120 2.82 25.96 -6.27
CA HIS A 120 3.64 25.66 -5.09
C HIS A 120 3.80 24.14 -4.87
N GLN A 121 4.94 23.73 -4.29
CA GLN A 121 5.29 22.32 -4.01
C GLN A 121 4.43 21.70 -2.91
N THR A 122 3.18 21.33 -3.25
CA THR A 122 2.24 20.60 -2.38
C THR A 122 2.37 19.08 -2.54
N THR A 123 1.77 18.31 -1.63
CA THR A 123 1.89 16.82 -1.59
C THR A 123 1.47 16.15 -2.89
N ASP A 124 0.38 16.59 -3.49
CA ASP A 124 -0.10 16.15 -4.80
C ASP A 124 0.88 16.44 -5.94
N VAL A 125 1.46 17.65 -5.99
CA VAL A 125 2.48 18.01 -7.00
C VAL A 125 3.68 17.07 -6.87
N ARG A 126 4.13 16.80 -5.64
CA ARG A 126 5.22 15.85 -5.38
C ARG A 126 4.85 14.42 -5.77
N LEU A 127 3.62 13.97 -5.50
CA LEU A 127 3.14 12.65 -5.93
C LEU A 127 3.06 12.53 -7.46
N VAL A 128 2.58 13.55 -8.17
CA VAL A 128 2.54 13.58 -9.64
C VAL A 128 3.95 13.52 -10.22
N GLN A 129 4.88 14.31 -9.68
CA GLN A 129 6.29 14.27 -10.08
C GLN A 129 6.90 12.88 -9.88
N GLN A 130 6.63 12.22 -8.74
CA GLN A 130 7.08 10.85 -8.50
C GLN A 130 6.49 9.86 -9.51
N ILE A 131 5.20 9.96 -9.85
CA ILE A 131 4.57 9.11 -10.86
C ILE A 131 5.27 9.27 -12.21
N PHE A 132 5.51 10.51 -12.66
CA PHE A 132 6.21 10.77 -13.92
C PHE A 132 7.64 10.22 -13.89
N GLN A 133 8.39 10.44 -12.81
CA GLN A 133 9.75 9.90 -12.65
C GLN A 133 9.77 8.37 -12.73
N THR A 134 8.83 7.69 -12.08
CA THR A 134 8.70 6.23 -12.14
C THR A 134 8.42 5.76 -13.55
N LEU A 135 7.48 6.40 -14.26
CA LEU A 135 7.13 6.03 -15.64
C LEU A 135 8.28 6.25 -16.61
N LEU A 136 8.98 7.38 -16.51
CA LEU A 136 10.12 7.71 -17.37
C LEU A 136 11.34 6.83 -17.10
N SER A 137 11.59 6.46 -15.84
CA SER A 137 12.72 5.58 -15.48
C SER A 137 12.46 4.12 -15.81
N GLY A 138 11.21 3.67 -15.74
CA GLY A 138 10.81 2.30 -16.12
C GLY A 138 10.83 2.04 -17.63
N ALA A 139 10.82 3.10 -18.46
CA ALA A 139 10.88 2.98 -19.92
C ALA A 139 12.28 2.68 -20.48
N GLN A 140 13.31 2.61 -19.63
CA GLN A 140 14.70 2.36 -20.03
C GLN A 140 15.21 0.92 -19.72
N ALA A 141 14.33 0.02 -19.27
CA ALA A 141 14.63 -1.38 -18.97
C ALA A 141 14.01 -2.32 -20.00
#